data_AF-A0A378J2N1-F1
#
_entry.id   AF-A0A378J2N1-F1
#
_cell.length_a   1.000
_cell.length_b   1.000
_cell.length_c   1.000
_cell.angle_alpha   90.00
_cell.angle_beta   90.00
_cell.angle_gamma   90.00
#
_symmetry.space_group_name_H-M   'P 1'
#
loop_
_entity.id
_entity.type
_entity.pdbx_description
1 polymer ?
#
loop_
_entity_poly.entity_id
_entity_poly.type
_entity_poly.pdbx_seq_one_letter_code
_entity_poly.pdbx_strand_id
1 'polypeptide(L)'
;MSITVDKESEFFITIAKEGIHSFVMLGVMVDNKPELLARVGKGNLIDPNFGESCGNQFTMFGKAVGSHTEASLMDEGISRKKDRTSDISYQSYAITYEQYLEFLALTKEIHEHQLEHYKERELPKVDPSKWTYPQQGVHKLRSGINCYLPSQVESGKITFEFKPITTFEHQCANKNQQTRQDIISGANEIKVSNTCRTTARALLNYTLGYSPDVPALFAIGLDYKTKLVGGKPTANSFYILPQPPSCFEVNPTQMKVLKELYKKLENLPKINPTSGDTRKKFNELKHLYQELAGKPQLSLTDLLDRITVHRVTNNKLFDTRRSQSLFSKLAEKLGIKTGTQQAYDRMEKAVKQEIERVNKVDAKKGKGADSEGFQSDNHRPPHATIVYPKN
;
A
#
# COMPACT_ATOMS: atom_id res chain seq x y z
N MET A 1 8.60 25.96 4.42
CA MET A 1 9.42 24.90 5.02
C MET A 1 9.74 23.90 3.93
N SER A 2 10.99 23.46 3.82
CA SER A 2 11.40 22.43 2.87
C SER A 2 11.78 21.15 3.61
N ILE A 3 11.66 20.01 2.92
CA ILE A 3 12.09 18.70 3.39
C ILE A 3 13.03 18.16 2.32
N THR A 4 14.21 17.70 2.70
CA THR A 4 15.13 17.02 1.78
C THR A 4 15.31 15.58 2.22
N VAL A 5 15.17 14.64 1.29
CA VAL A 5 15.31 13.20 1.55
C VAL A 5 16.15 12.55 0.47
N ASP A 6 16.71 11.38 0.76
CA ASP A 6 17.38 10.57 -0.25
C ASP A 6 16.35 9.91 -1.18
N LYS A 7 16.69 9.73 -2.45
CA LYS A 7 15.81 9.13 -3.47
C LYS A 7 15.41 7.69 -3.12
N GLU A 8 16.29 6.99 -2.40
CA GLU A 8 16.08 5.62 -1.90
C GLU A 8 15.26 5.58 -0.59
N SER A 9 14.82 6.73 -0.07
CA SER A 9 13.98 6.77 1.13
C SER A 9 12.68 6.02 0.89
N GLU A 10 12.17 5.37 1.93
CA GLU A 10 10.89 4.65 1.85
C GLU A 10 9.72 5.63 1.79
N PHE A 11 9.17 5.81 0.58
CA PHE A 11 7.90 6.50 0.38
C PHE A 11 6.73 5.57 0.70
N PHE A 12 5.63 6.15 1.15
CA PHE A 12 4.42 5.40 1.46
C PHE A 12 3.13 6.12 1.06
N ILE A 13 2.11 5.31 0.79
CA ILE A 13 0.71 5.72 0.73
C ILE A 13 -0.07 4.99 1.83
N THR A 14 -0.97 5.70 2.49
CA THR A 14 -1.77 5.17 3.60
C THR A 14 -3.22 5.51 3.38
N ILE A 15 -4.10 4.52 3.45
CA ILE A 15 -5.51 4.77 3.72
C ILE A 15 -5.74 4.76 5.22
N ALA A 16 -6.44 5.77 5.74
CA ALA A 16 -6.68 5.93 7.16
C ALA A 16 -8.15 6.26 7.44
N LYS A 17 -8.55 6.04 8.70
CA LYS A 17 -9.89 6.30 9.23
C LYS A 17 -9.80 6.96 10.60
N GLU A 18 -10.41 8.14 10.73
CA GLU A 18 -10.60 8.90 11.98
C GLU A 18 -12.11 9.04 12.19
N GLY A 19 -12.67 8.38 13.22
CA GLY A 19 -14.11 8.40 13.48
C GLY A 19 -14.93 7.88 12.29
N ILE A 20 -15.79 8.73 11.72
CA ILE A 20 -16.64 8.43 10.55
C ILE A 20 -16.01 8.82 9.20
N HIS A 21 -14.76 9.28 9.19
CA HIS A 21 -14.09 9.80 7.99
C HIS A 21 -12.96 8.88 7.53
N SER A 22 -12.76 8.78 6.21
CA SER A 22 -11.61 8.10 5.60
C SER A 22 -10.87 9.04 4.67
N PHE A 23 -9.55 8.97 4.69
CA PHE A 23 -8.66 9.83 3.92
C PHE A 23 -7.40 9.07 3.50
N VAL A 24 -6.64 9.66 2.58
CA VAL A 24 -5.34 9.15 2.12
C VAL A 24 -4.23 10.07 2.61
N MET A 25 -3.15 9.50 3.11
CA MET A 25 -1.90 10.19 3.44
C MET A 25 -0.78 9.66 2.56
N LEU A 26 0.12 10.55 2.12
CA LEU A 26 1.38 10.18 1.52
C LEU A 26 2.51 10.77 2.32
N GLY A 27 3.62 10.07 2.36
CA GLY A 27 4.78 10.52 3.09
C GLY A 27 6.04 9.75 2.74
N VAL A 28 7.09 10.07 3.48
CA VAL A 28 8.42 9.47 3.35
C VAL A 28 8.98 9.21 4.74
N MET A 29 9.75 8.14 4.89
CA MET A 29 10.44 7.83 6.13
C MET A 29 11.76 8.61 6.21
N VAL A 30 11.93 9.43 7.25
CA VAL A 30 13.16 10.17 7.56
C VAL A 30 13.59 9.79 8.96
N ASP A 31 14.79 9.25 9.13
CA ASP A 31 15.32 8.77 10.42
C ASP A 31 14.34 7.85 11.18
N ASN A 32 13.71 6.91 10.46
CA ASN A 32 12.67 6.01 10.97
C ASN A 32 11.39 6.72 11.47
N LYS A 33 11.16 7.97 11.09
CA LYS A 33 9.93 8.73 11.41
C LYS A 33 9.16 9.06 10.13
N PRO A 34 7.82 8.89 10.13
CA PRO A 34 7.02 9.25 8.98
C PRO A 34 6.89 10.77 8.87
N GLU A 35 7.33 11.32 7.75
CA GLU A 35 7.12 12.71 7.36
C GLU A 35 6.02 12.77 6.30
N LEU A 36 4.93 13.49 6.60
CA LEU A 36 3.80 13.61 5.69
C LEU A 36 4.08 14.62 4.59
N LEU A 37 3.87 14.20 3.35
CA LEU A 37 4.01 15.01 2.15
C LEU A 37 2.66 15.53 1.66
N ALA A 38 1.60 14.72 1.75
CA ALA A 38 0.24 15.10 1.37
C ALA A 38 -0.80 14.39 2.23
N ARG A 39 -1.98 15.01 2.41
CA ARG A 39 -3.13 14.37 3.04
C ARG A 39 -4.43 14.92 2.46
N VAL A 40 -5.23 14.05 1.85
CA VAL A 40 -6.49 14.44 1.21
C VAL A 40 -7.62 13.51 1.61
N GLY A 41 -8.83 14.06 1.71
CA GLY A 41 -10.03 13.31 2.04
C GLY A 41 -11.23 13.89 1.31
N LYS A 42 -12.23 13.04 1.05
CA LYS A 42 -13.49 13.47 0.44
C LYS A 42 -14.44 13.96 1.53
N GLY A 43 -14.86 15.21 1.46
CA GLY A 43 -15.80 15.83 2.40
C GLY A 43 -17.07 16.31 1.70
N ASN A 44 -18.20 16.30 2.40
CA ASN A 44 -19.49 16.80 1.93
C ASN A 44 -19.77 18.26 2.34
N LEU A 45 -18.72 19.03 2.66
CA LEU A 45 -18.90 20.41 3.12
C LEU A 45 -19.38 21.35 2.01
N ILE A 46 -19.73 20.88 0.81
CA ILE A 46 -20.22 21.70 -0.31
C ILE A 46 -21.73 21.54 -0.51
N ASP A 47 -22.36 20.51 0.05
CA ASP A 47 -23.79 20.24 -0.14
C ASP A 47 -24.66 21.36 0.47
N PRO A 48 -25.49 22.06 -0.35
CA PRO A 48 -26.43 23.08 0.13
C PRO A 48 -27.42 22.59 1.19
N ASN A 49 -27.74 21.30 1.18
CA ASN A 49 -28.68 20.66 2.10
C ASN A 49 -28.01 20.20 3.42
N PHE A 50 -26.71 20.45 3.57
CA PHE A 50 -25.99 20.19 4.81
C PHE A 50 -26.40 21.24 5.85
N GLY A 51 -27.05 20.78 6.92
CA GLY A 51 -27.75 21.65 7.88
C GLY A 51 -26.86 22.72 8.53
N GLU A 52 -27.50 23.77 9.04
CA GLU A 52 -26.84 24.93 9.65
C GLU A 52 -26.08 24.63 10.96
N SER A 53 -26.21 23.43 11.55
CA SER A 53 -25.57 23.08 12.83
C SER A 53 -24.95 21.68 12.88
N CYS A 54 -23.86 21.58 13.65
CA CYS A 54 -23.01 20.39 13.77
C CYS A 54 -23.60 19.24 14.60
N GLY A 55 -24.79 19.42 15.19
CA GLY A 55 -25.37 18.54 16.22
C GLY A 55 -25.86 17.18 15.72
N ASN A 56 -25.95 16.97 14.40
CA ASN A 56 -26.59 15.80 13.78
C ASN A 56 -25.62 14.97 12.92
N GLN A 57 -24.42 14.68 13.40
CA GLN A 57 -23.44 13.81 12.68
C GLN A 57 -24.03 12.42 12.33
N PHE A 58 -25.01 11.92 13.10
CA PHE A 58 -25.73 10.67 12.81
C PHE A 58 -26.71 10.75 11.62
N THR A 59 -27.11 11.96 11.20
CA THR A 59 -28.02 12.12 10.04
C THR A 59 -27.31 11.94 8.69
N MET A 60 -25.98 11.92 8.64
CA MET A 60 -25.23 11.66 7.40
C MET A 60 -25.49 10.25 6.86
N PHE A 61 -25.54 9.22 7.71
CA PHE A 61 -25.88 7.87 7.26
C PHE A 61 -27.36 7.77 6.90
N GLY A 62 -28.25 8.42 7.65
CA GLY A 62 -29.70 8.41 7.40
C GLY A 62 -30.12 9.10 6.10
N LYS A 63 -29.54 10.27 5.78
CA LYS A 63 -29.82 11.00 4.53
C LYS A 63 -29.17 10.34 3.31
N ALA A 64 -27.99 9.74 3.47
CA ALA A 64 -27.28 9.07 2.38
C ALA A 64 -28.02 7.83 1.86
N VAL A 65 -28.95 7.23 2.62
CA VAL A 65 -29.73 6.05 2.17
C VAL A 65 -30.67 6.38 1.00
N GLY A 66 -30.98 7.65 0.72
CA GLY A 66 -31.89 8.03 -0.37
C GLY A 66 -31.56 9.30 -1.15
N SER A 67 -30.51 10.05 -0.81
CA SER A 67 -30.15 11.31 -1.49
C SER A 67 -28.67 11.38 -1.83
N HIS A 68 -28.37 11.92 -3.02
CA HIS A 68 -27.02 12.29 -3.44
C HIS A 68 -26.61 13.57 -2.71
N THR A 69 -25.39 13.60 -2.19
CA THR A 69 -24.83 14.77 -1.53
C THR A 69 -23.59 15.25 -2.28
N GLU A 70 -23.45 16.55 -2.52
CA GLU A 70 -22.27 17.10 -3.18
C GLU A 70 -21.03 16.97 -2.28
N ALA A 71 -19.89 16.69 -2.90
CA ALA A 71 -18.64 16.47 -2.20
C ALA A 71 -17.47 17.06 -2.97
N SER A 72 -16.37 17.31 -2.27
CA SER A 72 -15.09 17.55 -2.93
C SER A 72 -13.93 16.86 -2.23
N LEU A 73 -12.84 16.70 -2.96
CA LEU A 73 -11.57 16.33 -2.39
C LEU A 73 -10.96 17.57 -1.73
N MET A 74 -10.55 17.45 -0.47
CA MET A 74 -10.09 18.58 0.33
C MET A 74 -8.73 18.27 0.97
N ASP A 75 -7.97 19.33 1.23
CA ASP A 75 -6.79 19.29 2.08
C ASP A 75 -7.20 18.98 3.53
N GLU A 76 -6.69 17.89 4.06
CA GLU A 76 -6.92 17.50 5.45
C GLU A 76 -5.91 18.16 6.41
N GLY A 77 -4.91 18.86 5.88
CA GLY A 77 -3.82 19.52 6.57
C GLY A 77 -2.76 18.56 7.09
N ILE A 78 -1.51 18.72 6.69
CA ILE A 78 -0.41 17.85 7.15
C ILE A 78 0.07 18.15 8.59
N SER A 79 -0.25 19.32 9.13
CA SER A 79 0.10 19.74 10.49
C SER A 79 -1.11 20.24 11.26
N ARG A 80 -1.28 19.80 12.50
CA ARG A 80 -2.23 20.35 13.48
C ARG A 80 -1.45 20.99 14.65
N LYS A 81 -2.14 21.69 15.56
CA LYS A 81 -1.54 22.15 16.83
C LYS A 81 -0.78 20.99 17.48
N LYS A 82 0.45 21.22 17.97
CA LYS A 82 1.38 20.17 18.42
C LYS A 82 0.76 19.20 19.43
N ASP A 83 -0.12 19.69 20.29
CA ASP A 83 -0.74 18.90 21.37
C ASP A 83 -1.99 18.13 20.94
N ARG A 84 -2.46 18.32 19.69
CA ARG A 84 -3.65 17.62 19.20
C ARG A 84 -3.27 16.19 18.83
N THR A 85 -3.83 15.25 19.58
CA THR A 85 -3.74 13.82 19.29
C THR A 85 -5.04 13.28 18.74
N SER A 86 -4.98 12.34 17.81
CA SER A 86 -6.15 11.55 17.43
C SER A 86 -5.81 10.10 17.11
N ASP A 87 -6.69 9.19 17.51
CA ASP A 87 -6.56 7.77 17.21
C ASP A 87 -7.10 7.49 15.80
N ILE A 88 -6.34 6.74 15.02
CA ILE A 88 -6.75 6.32 13.68
C ILE A 88 -6.58 4.80 13.52
N SER A 89 -7.42 4.23 12.66
CA SER A 89 -7.10 2.94 12.03
C SER A 89 -6.55 3.18 10.63
N TYR A 90 -5.62 2.35 10.16
CA TYR A 90 -4.95 2.56 8.87
C TYR A 90 -4.45 1.26 8.23
N GLN A 91 -4.10 1.33 6.94
CA GLN A 91 -3.25 0.37 6.22
C GLN A 91 -2.31 1.20 5.33
N SER A 92 -1.01 0.86 5.34
CA SER A 92 0.01 1.61 4.60
C SER A 92 0.85 0.70 3.74
N TYR A 93 1.22 1.19 2.56
CA TYR A 93 1.96 0.47 1.53
C TYR A 93 3.13 1.32 1.04
N ALA A 94 4.25 0.66 0.76
CA ALA A 94 5.40 1.29 0.13
C ALA A 94 5.04 1.68 -1.31
N ILE A 95 5.49 2.86 -1.72
CA ILE A 95 5.35 3.35 -3.10
C ILE A 95 6.71 3.83 -3.60
N THR A 96 6.86 3.94 -4.92
CA THR A 96 8.01 4.63 -5.51
C THR A 96 7.79 6.14 -5.52
N TYR A 97 8.86 6.90 -5.79
CA TYR A 97 8.75 8.33 -6.01
C TYR A 97 7.84 8.67 -7.20
N GLU A 98 7.90 7.88 -8.28
CA GLU A 98 7.06 8.05 -9.47
C GLU A 98 5.58 7.85 -9.13
N GLN A 99 5.25 6.84 -8.32
CA GLN A 99 3.87 6.64 -7.84
C GLN A 99 3.38 7.81 -6.99
N TYR A 100 4.26 8.42 -6.20
CA TYR A 100 3.94 9.65 -5.48
C TYR A 100 3.63 10.82 -6.44
N LEU A 101 4.39 10.98 -7.52
CA LEU A 101 4.11 12.00 -8.55
C LEU A 101 2.77 11.74 -9.27
N GLU A 102 2.48 10.48 -9.61
CA GLU A 102 1.19 10.09 -10.21
C GLU A 102 0.01 10.43 -9.30
N PHE A 103 0.15 10.20 -7.99
CA PHE A 103 -0.88 10.59 -7.04
C PHE A 103 -1.12 12.10 -7.02
N LEU A 104 -0.05 12.90 -7.02
CA LEU A 104 -0.15 14.36 -7.05
C LEU A 104 -0.83 14.85 -8.34
N ALA A 105 -0.46 14.27 -9.49
CA ALA A 105 -1.05 14.62 -10.78
C ALA A 105 -2.56 14.32 -10.79
N LEU A 106 -2.97 13.13 -10.34
CA LEU A 106 -4.40 12.79 -10.25
C LEU A 106 -5.14 13.71 -9.27
N THR A 107 -4.52 14.03 -8.13
CA THR A 107 -5.11 14.94 -7.14
C THR A 107 -5.31 16.34 -7.71
N LYS A 108 -4.34 16.85 -8.49
CA LYS A 108 -4.45 18.12 -9.19
C LYS A 108 -5.64 18.14 -10.13
N GLU A 109 -5.79 17.11 -10.95
CA GLU A 109 -6.88 17.05 -11.92
C GLU A 109 -8.27 16.94 -11.30
N ILE A 110 -8.41 16.14 -10.22
CA ILE A 110 -9.64 16.09 -9.43
C ILE A 110 -9.98 17.51 -8.93
N HIS A 111 -8.97 18.20 -8.41
CA HIS A 111 -9.12 19.54 -7.87
C HIS A 111 -9.52 20.57 -8.94
N GLU A 112 -8.85 20.59 -10.09
CA GLU A 112 -9.17 21.46 -11.23
C GLU A 112 -10.57 21.20 -11.77
N HIS A 113 -10.94 19.92 -11.93
CA HIS A 113 -12.29 19.53 -12.32
C HIS A 113 -13.34 20.03 -11.31
N GLN A 114 -13.05 19.95 -10.01
CA GLN A 114 -13.95 20.43 -8.97
C GLN A 114 -14.07 21.96 -8.95
N LEU A 115 -12.98 22.68 -9.17
CA LEU A 115 -13.01 24.14 -9.30
C LEU A 115 -13.92 24.58 -10.45
N GLU A 116 -13.80 23.92 -11.61
CA GLU A 116 -14.65 24.19 -12.77
C GLU A 116 -16.12 23.80 -12.49
N HIS A 117 -16.35 22.60 -11.94
CA HIS A 117 -17.69 22.09 -11.64
C HIS A 117 -18.46 22.99 -10.66
N TYR A 118 -17.77 23.60 -9.69
CA TYR A 118 -18.36 24.47 -8.67
C TYR A 118 -18.09 25.97 -8.89
N LYS A 119 -17.66 26.39 -10.08
CA LYS A 119 -17.25 27.79 -10.34
C LYS A 119 -18.37 28.80 -10.06
N GLU A 120 -19.62 28.45 -10.40
CA GLU A 120 -20.81 29.30 -10.25
C GLU A 120 -21.34 29.38 -8.81
N ARG A 121 -20.75 28.64 -7.85
CA ARG A 121 -21.15 28.70 -6.45
C ARG A 121 -20.72 30.03 -5.83
N GLU A 122 -21.67 30.88 -5.48
CA GLU A 122 -21.36 32.17 -4.87
C GLU A 122 -20.82 32.01 -3.43
N LEU A 123 -19.81 32.82 -3.10
CA LEU A 123 -19.40 33.05 -1.71
C LEU A 123 -19.94 34.41 -1.28
N PRO A 124 -20.77 34.48 -0.23
CA PRO A 124 -21.33 35.75 0.20
C PRO A 124 -20.22 36.69 0.68
N LYS A 125 -20.37 37.99 0.42
CA LYS A 125 -19.49 39.06 0.91
C LYS A 125 -19.75 39.38 2.40
N VAL A 126 -19.79 38.34 3.23
CA VAL A 126 -19.96 38.44 4.68
C VAL A 126 -18.76 37.82 5.37
N ASP A 127 -18.61 38.12 6.65
CA ASP A 127 -17.57 37.55 7.51
C ASP A 127 -17.56 36.00 7.43
N PRO A 128 -16.38 35.36 7.24
CA PRO A 128 -16.27 33.90 7.16
C PRO A 128 -16.85 33.14 8.36
N SER A 129 -16.90 33.76 9.54
CA SER A 129 -17.53 33.17 10.74
C SER A 129 -19.03 32.97 10.60
N LYS A 130 -19.67 33.67 9.65
CA LYS A 130 -21.10 33.58 9.33
C LYS A 130 -21.41 32.64 8.16
N TRP A 131 -20.39 32.05 7.53
CA TRP A 131 -20.60 31.14 6.41
C TRP A 131 -21.24 29.83 6.85
N THR A 132 -22.19 29.37 6.04
CA THR A 132 -22.74 28.01 6.16
C THR A 132 -21.66 26.97 5.87
N TYR A 133 -21.87 25.72 6.28
CA TYR A 133 -20.98 24.62 5.91
C TYR A 133 -20.72 24.54 4.39
N PRO A 134 -21.75 24.52 3.52
CA PRO A 134 -21.59 24.58 2.06
C PRO A 134 -20.63 25.68 1.58
N GLN A 135 -20.80 26.90 2.10
CA GLN A 135 -19.95 28.05 1.75
C GLN A 135 -18.51 27.85 2.23
N GLN A 136 -18.31 27.31 3.44
CA GLN A 136 -16.99 26.96 3.93
C GLN A 136 -16.32 25.88 3.06
N GLY A 137 -17.08 24.89 2.56
CA GLY A 137 -16.55 23.89 1.63
C GLY A 137 -16.12 24.49 0.29
N VAL A 138 -16.94 25.36 -0.30
CA VAL A 138 -16.59 26.07 -1.55
C VAL A 138 -15.35 26.95 -1.34
N HIS A 139 -15.27 27.65 -0.22
CA HIS A 139 -14.09 28.44 0.13
C HIS A 139 -12.85 27.56 0.29
N LYS A 140 -12.94 26.42 0.99
CA LYS A 140 -11.84 25.46 1.13
C LYS A 140 -11.40 24.90 -0.21
N LEU A 141 -12.34 24.56 -1.08
CA LEU A 141 -12.04 24.15 -2.44
C LEU A 141 -11.28 25.25 -3.18
N ARG A 142 -11.74 26.51 -3.15
CA ARG A 142 -11.03 27.63 -3.80
C ARG A 142 -9.68 27.96 -3.16
N SER A 143 -9.49 27.62 -1.89
CA SER A 143 -8.20 27.80 -1.19
C SER A 143 -7.12 26.82 -1.66
N GLY A 144 -7.49 25.78 -2.41
CA GLY A 144 -6.55 24.81 -2.95
C GLY A 144 -6.23 23.67 -2.00
N ILE A 145 -5.57 22.65 -2.54
CA ILE A 145 -4.93 21.59 -1.75
C ILE A 145 -3.46 21.93 -1.60
N ASN A 146 -2.97 22.07 -0.36
CA ASN A 146 -1.55 22.30 -0.12
C ASN A 146 -0.84 20.99 0.22
N CYS A 147 0.32 20.80 -0.37
CA CYS A 147 1.14 19.63 -0.13
C CYS A 147 2.61 19.97 -0.39
N TYR A 148 3.49 19.08 0.04
CA TYR A 148 4.87 19.12 -0.39
C TYR A 148 4.93 18.73 -1.87
N LEU A 149 5.57 19.55 -2.70
CA LEU A 149 5.83 19.29 -4.11
C LEU A 149 7.33 19.21 -4.33
N PRO A 150 7.83 18.33 -5.22
CA PRO A 150 9.25 18.31 -5.54
C PRO A 150 9.66 19.62 -6.21
N SER A 151 10.74 20.22 -5.70
CA SER A 151 11.29 21.49 -6.20
C SER A 151 12.64 21.29 -6.87
N GLN A 152 13.44 20.33 -6.40
CA GLN A 152 14.77 20.01 -6.91
C GLN A 152 15.02 18.50 -6.77
N VAL A 153 15.69 17.92 -7.77
CA VAL A 153 16.16 16.53 -7.76
C VAL A 153 17.63 16.55 -8.18
N GLU A 154 18.53 16.44 -7.21
CA GLU A 154 19.98 16.56 -7.42
C GLU A 154 20.74 15.48 -6.65
N SER A 155 21.73 14.86 -7.28
CA SER A 155 22.69 13.95 -6.64
C SER A 155 22.07 12.88 -5.71
N GLY A 156 20.96 12.26 -6.15
CA GLY A 156 20.28 11.23 -5.39
C GLY A 156 19.44 11.74 -4.22
N LYS A 157 19.21 13.06 -4.13
CA LYS A 157 18.31 13.69 -3.16
C LYS A 157 17.15 14.38 -3.84
N ILE A 158 16.06 14.51 -3.09
CA ILE A 158 14.83 15.19 -3.51
C ILE A 158 14.48 16.23 -2.46
N THR A 159 14.36 17.48 -2.88
CA THR A 159 13.91 18.58 -2.01
C THR A 159 12.47 18.93 -2.33
N PHE A 160 11.63 18.87 -1.30
CA PHE A 160 10.22 19.21 -1.36
C PHE A 160 9.93 20.57 -0.73
N GLU A 161 9.01 21.31 -1.33
CA GLU A 161 8.51 22.58 -0.81
C GLU A 161 7.00 22.54 -0.65
N PHE A 162 6.50 23.08 0.46
CA PHE A 162 5.06 23.13 0.72
C PHE A 162 4.39 24.21 -0.13
N LYS A 163 3.57 23.80 -1.11
CA LYS A 163 2.95 24.66 -2.13
C LYS A 163 1.53 24.19 -2.50
N PRO A 164 0.72 25.04 -3.14
CA PRO A 164 -0.56 24.64 -3.71
C PRO A 164 -0.38 23.62 -4.84
N ILE A 165 -1.22 22.58 -4.87
CA ILE A 165 -1.19 21.50 -5.87
C ILE A 165 -1.35 22.00 -7.31
N THR A 166 -2.00 23.15 -7.50
CA THR A 166 -2.18 23.80 -8.81
C THR A 166 -0.87 24.19 -9.47
N THR A 167 0.20 24.37 -8.67
CA THR A 167 1.56 24.66 -9.17
C THR A 167 2.33 23.41 -9.61
N PHE A 168 1.76 22.22 -9.45
CA PHE A 168 2.41 20.98 -9.85
C PHE A 168 2.31 20.78 -11.36
N GLU A 169 3.44 20.61 -12.05
CA GLU A 169 3.49 20.58 -13.52
C GLU A 169 3.42 19.18 -14.12
N HIS A 170 3.60 18.13 -13.32
CA HIS A 170 3.58 16.76 -13.83
C HIS A 170 2.17 16.33 -14.23
N GLN A 171 2.07 15.64 -15.37
CA GLN A 171 0.83 15.07 -15.87
C GLN A 171 0.77 13.58 -15.50
N CYS A 172 -0.43 13.02 -15.35
CA CYS A 172 -0.59 11.59 -15.11
C CYS A 172 -0.01 10.79 -16.29
N ALA A 173 0.97 9.91 -16.04
CA ALA A 173 1.51 8.99 -17.03
C ALA A 173 0.67 7.72 -17.19
N ASN A 174 -0.16 7.36 -16.20
CA ASN A 174 -1.01 6.18 -16.27
C ASN A 174 -2.06 6.28 -17.38
N LYS A 175 -2.02 5.30 -18.30
CA LYS A 175 -2.84 5.25 -19.52
C LYS A 175 -4.29 4.82 -19.28
N ASN A 176 -4.67 4.39 -18.07
CA ASN A 176 -6.04 3.98 -17.79
C ASN A 176 -6.97 5.20 -17.61
N GLN A 177 -7.33 5.80 -18.75
CA GLN A 177 -8.17 6.99 -18.81
C GLN A 177 -9.54 6.76 -18.19
N GLN A 178 -10.15 5.58 -18.38
CA GLN A 178 -11.47 5.29 -17.82
C GLN A 178 -11.45 5.32 -16.29
N THR A 179 -10.54 4.56 -15.65
CA THR A 179 -10.45 4.55 -14.19
C THR A 179 -10.13 5.93 -13.63
N ARG A 180 -9.29 6.71 -14.32
CA ARG A 180 -8.99 8.10 -13.96
C ARG A 180 -10.27 8.97 -13.97
N GLN A 181 -11.08 8.89 -15.03
CA GLN A 181 -12.35 9.64 -15.12
C GLN A 181 -13.39 9.17 -14.09
N ASP A 182 -13.44 7.87 -13.79
CA ASP A 182 -14.33 7.33 -12.74
C ASP A 182 -13.95 7.88 -11.35
N ILE A 183 -12.66 8.05 -11.07
CA ILE A 183 -12.19 8.65 -9.81
C ILE A 183 -12.53 10.14 -9.76
N ILE A 184 -12.27 10.88 -10.84
CA ILE A 184 -12.55 12.33 -10.92
C ILE A 184 -14.04 12.60 -10.73
N SER A 185 -14.90 11.93 -11.49
CA SER A 185 -16.35 12.07 -11.35
C SER A 185 -16.85 11.60 -9.98
N GLY A 186 -16.35 10.45 -9.49
CA GLY A 186 -16.69 9.91 -8.17
C GLY A 186 -16.23 10.76 -6.99
N ALA A 187 -15.33 11.72 -7.18
CA ALA A 187 -14.92 12.64 -6.12
C ALA A 187 -15.96 13.73 -5.83
N ASN A 188 -16.89 14.01 -6.76
CA ASN A 188 -17.85 15.13 -6.68
C ASN A 188 -19.12 14.83 -5.87
N GLU A 189 -19.33 13.57 -5.48
CA GLU A 189 -20.54 13.18 -4.75
C GLU A 189 -20.26 12.16 -3.64
N ILE A 190 -21.14 12.15 -2.64
CA ILE A 190 -21.27 11.10 -1.64
C ILE A 190 -22.68 10.49 -1.73
N LYS A 191 -22.72 9.15 -1.83
CA LYS A 191 -23.92 8.30 -1.77
C LYS A 191 -23.56 6.93 -1.15
N VAL A 192 -24.54 6.06 -0.88
CA VAL A 192 -24.30 4.73 -0.25
C VAL A 192 -23.20 3.94 -0.97
N SER A 193 -23.18 3.95 -2.30
CA SER A 193 -22.18 3.24 -3.11
C SER A 193 -20.86 4.01 -3.30
N ASN A 194 -20.82 5.30 -2.97
CA ASN A 194 -19.66 6.17 -3.18
C ASN A 194 -19.39 7.02 -1.93
N THR A 195 -18.68 6.45 -0.96
CA THR A 195 -18.34 7.12 0.31
C THR A 195 -16.95 7.74 0.26
N CYS A 196 -16.52 8.44 1.33
CA CYS A 196 -15.12 8.85 1.48
C CYS A 196 -14.15 7.64 1.46
N ARG A 197 -14.58 6.48 1.98
CA ARG A 197 -13.83 5.21 1.88
C ARG A 197 -13.70 4.73 0.44
N THR A 198 -14.76 4.86 -0.35
CA THR A 198 -14.73 4.46 -1.77
C THR A 198 -13.70 5.28 -2.54
N THR A 199 -13.75 6.61 -2.44
CA THR A 199 -12.78 7.51 -3.09
C THR A 199 -11.35 7.27 -2.60
N ALA A 200 -11.15 7.11 -1.29
CA ALA A 200 -9.83 6.83 -0.72
C ALA A 200 -9.24 5.50 -1.24
N ARG A 201 -10.06 4.45 -1.37
CA ARG A 201 -9.64 3.18 -1.99
C ARG A 201 -9.33 3.34 -3.47
N ALA A 202 -10.12 4.11 -4.20
CA ALA A 202 -9.90 4.32 -5.63
C ALA A 202 -8.57 5.05 -5.90
N LEU A 203 -8.27 6.11 -5.12
CA LEU A 203 -6.97 6.79 -5.14
C LEU A 203 -5.81 5.85 -4.78
N LEU A 204 -5.99 5.04 -3.73
CA LEU A 204 -5.00 4.06 -3.30
C LEU A 204 -4.70 3.04 -4.42
N ASN A 205 -5.73 2.42 -4.98
CA ASN A 205 -5.59 1.39 -6.02
C ASN A 205 -4.97 1.97 -7.30
N TYR A 206 -5.39 3.17 -7.70
CA TYR A 206 -4.83 3.85 -8.87
C TYR A 206 -3.33 4.08 -8.72
N THR A 207 -2.92 4.57 -7.54
CA THR A 207 -1.51 4.87 -7.24
C THR A 207 -0.67 3.59 -7.18
N LEU A 208 -1.20 2.53 -6.56
CA LEU A 208 -0.49 1.28 -6.38
C LEU A 208 -0.38 0.45 -7.66
N GLY A 209 -1.30 0.60 -8.61
CA GLY A 209 -1.41 -0.27 -9.79
C GLY A 209 -1.91 -1.68 -9.47
N TYR A 210 -2.33 -1.93 -8.23
CA TYR A 210 -2.96 -3.17 -7.77
C TYR A 210 -4.02 -2.86 -6.71
N SER A 211 -4.87 -3.84 -6.41
CA SER A 211 -5.95 -3.70 -5.41
C SER A 211 -5.56 -4.36 -4.09
N PRO A 212 -5.06 -3.62 -3.08
CA PRO A 212 -4.82 -4.18 -1.75
C PRO A 212 -6.12 -4.64 -1.06
N ASP A 213 -5.98 -5.57 -0.11
CA ASP A 213 -7.08 -6.05 0.73
C ASP A 213 -7.47 -5.01 1.80
N VAL A 214 -8.21 -4.00 1.34
CA VAL A 214 -8.76 -2.92 2.16
C VAL A 214 -10.28 -3.06 2.17
N PRO A 215 -10.93 -3.19 3.34
CA PRO A 215 -12.38 -3.27 3.44
C PRO A 215 -13.09 -2.09 2.77
N ALA A 216 -14.05 -2.40 1.91
CA ALA A 216 -14.92 -1.42 1.25
C ALA A 216 -15.91 -0.77 2.24
N LEU A 217 -16.43 -1.56 3.18
CA LEU A 217 -17.46 -1.15 4.10
C LEU A 217 -16.88 -0.23 5.18
N PHE A 218 -17.39 1.00 5.24
CA PHE A 218 -16.93 2.02 6.18
C PHE A 218 -17.03 1.61 7.67
N ALA A 219 -18.05 0.80 8.01
CA ALA A 219 -18.29 0.32 9.38
C ALA A 219 -17.14 -0.56 9.89
N ILE A 220 -16.38 -1.19 9.00
CA ILE A 220 -15.24 -2.03 9.34
C ILE A 220 -14.00 -1.13 9.47
N GLY A 221 -13.37 -1.18 10.64
CA GLY A 221 -12.08 -0.51 10.88
C GLY A 221 -10.98 -1.06 9.98
N LEU A 222 -9.92 -0.27 9.79
CA LEU A 222 -8.72 -0.78 9.12
C LEU A 222 -7.87 -1.62 10.09
N ASP A 223 -7.02 -2.46 9.53
CA ASP A 223 -6.27 -3.49 10.27
C ASP A 223 -5.33 -2.95 11.35
N TYR A 224 -4.65 -1.83 11.08
CA TYR A 224 -3.67 -1.26 12.00
C TYR A 224 -4.23 -0.08 12.77
N LYS A 225 -3.65 0.18 13.93
CA LYS A 225 -4.02 1.30 14.80
C LYS A 225 -2.78 2.11 15.14
N THR A 226 -2.88 3.43 15.05
CA THR A 226 -1.83 4.37 15.47
C THR A 226 -2.47 5.65 15.98
N LYS A 227 -1.63 6.55 16.49
CA LYS A 227 -2.00 7.92 16.85
C LYS A 227 -1.41 8.89 15.84
N LEU A 228 -2.17 9.92 15.51
CA LEU A 228 -1.66 11.14 14.91
C LEU A 228 -1.31 12.11 16.05
N VAL A 229 -0.07 12.61 16.08
CA VAL A 229 0.40 13.65 17.02
C VAL A 229 0.80 14.85 16.19
N GLY A 230 0.13 15.99 16.38
CA GLY A 230 0.34 17.16 15.52
C GLY A 230 0.01 16.90 14.05
N GLY A 231 -0.82 15.88 13.75
CA GLY A 231 -1.19 15.47 12.40
C GLY A 231 -0.33 14.36 11.80
N LYS A 232 0.80 13.97 12.41
CA LYS A 232 1.72 12.94 11.90
C LYS A 232 1.55 11.59 12.62
N PRO A 233 1.63 10.45 11.92
CA PRO A 233 1.60 9.14 12.57
C PRO A 233 2.76 8.94 13.55
N THR A 234 2.51 8.28 14.67
CA THR A 234 3.60 7.94 15.61
C THR A 234 4.49 6.83 15.04
N ALA A 235 5.80 7.10 14.97
CA ALA A 235 6.79 6.17 14.40
C ALA A 235 6.71 4.75 15.00
N ASN A 236 6.51 4.63 16.32
CA ASN A 236 6.54 3.34 17.00
C ASN A 236 5.35 2.42 16.66
N SER A 237 4.28 2.93 16.06
CA SER A 237 3.10 2.13 15.70
C SER A 237 2.67 2.27 14.24
N PHE A 238 3.49 2.89 13.40
CA PHE A 238 3.24 3.08 11.98
C PHE A 238 4.01 2.09 11.10
N TYR A 239 3.33 1.15 10.44
CA TYR A 239 3.92 0.06 9.66
C TYR A 239 3.57 0.20 8.19
N ILE A 240 4.59 0.09 7.33
CA ILE A 240 4.48 0.20 5.87
C ILE A 240 4.72 -1.19 5.28
N LEU A 241 3.70 -1.76 4.65
CA LEU A 241 3.81 -3.04 3.94
C LEU A 241 4.56 -2.86 2.62
N PRO A 242 5.41 -3.81 2.21
CA PRO A 242 5.95 -3.81 0.85
C PRO A 242 4.83 -4.11 -0.17
N GLN A 243 5.14 -4.10 -1.47
CA GLN A 243 4.21 -4.61 -2.48
C GLN A 243 3.84 -6.08 -2.19
N PRO A 244 2.62 -6.53 -2.51
CA PRO A 244 2.20 -7.91 -2.27
C PRO A 244 2.88 -8.89 -3.24
N PRO A 245 2.94 -10.20 -2.90
CA PRO A 245 3.58 -11.20 -3.74
C PRO A 245 3.05 -11.27 -5.18
N SER A 246 1.78 -10.92 -5.40
CA SER A 246 1.15 -10.91 -6.73
C SER A 246 1.76 -9.91 -7.70
N CYS A 247 2.56 -8.96 -7.23
CA CYS A 247 3.26 -7.98 -8.06
C CYS A 247 4.57 -8.51 -8.65
N PHE A 248 5.00 -9.73 -8.30
CA PHE A 248 6.30 -10.28 -8.70
C PHE A 248 6.14 -11.55 -9.54
N GLU A 249 6.95 -11.64 -10.60
CA GLU A 249 7.06 -12.84 -11.44
C GLU A 249 8.16 -13.77 -10.92
N VAL A 250 7.75 -14.76 -10.11
CA VAL A 250 8.66 -15.73 -9.48
C VAL A 250 8.16 -17.15 -9.65
N ASN A 251 9.03 -18.15 -9.45
CA ASN A 251 8.61 -19.54 -9.54
C ASN A 251 7.56 -19.89 -8.45
N PRO A 252 6.74 -20.94 -8.64
CA PRO A 252 5.65 -21.27 -7.72
C PRO A 252 6.07 -21.50 -6.27
N THR A 253 7.29 -22.02 -6.04
CA THR A 253 7.79 -22.28 -4.68
C THR A 253 8.23 -21.00 -3.98
N GLN A 254 8.95 -20.13 -4.69
CA GLN A 254 9.27 -18.77 -4.22
C GLN A 254 8.00 -17.97 -3.93
N MET A 255 6.97 -18.05 -4.78
CA MET A 255 5.67 -17.43 -4.55
C MET A 255 5.00 -17.91 -3.24
N LYS A 256 5.07 -19.21 -2.93
CA LYS A 256 4.54 -19.76 -1.66
C LYS A 256 5.29 -19.18 -0.46
N VAL A 257 6.62 -19.08 -0.53
CA VAL A 257 7.44 -18.46 0.51
C VAL A 257 7.08 -16.98 0.70
N LEU A 258 7.00 -16.20 -0.39
CA LEU A 258 6.63 -14.79 -0.34
C LEU A 258 5.23 -14.59 0.28
N LYS A 259 4.26 -15.44 -0.04
CA LYS A 259 2.91 -15.40 0.57
C LYS A 259 2.94 -15.64 2.07
N GLU A 260 3.73 -16.59 2.55
CA GLU A 260 3.88 -16.84 4.00
C GLU A 260 4.58 -15.67 4.72
N LEU A 261 5.64 -15.11 4.15
CA LEU A 261 6.31 -13.92 4.69
C LEU A 261 5.37 -12.72 4.75
N TYR A 262 4.70 -12.42 3.64
CA TYR A 262 3.80 -11.28 3.53
C TYR A 262 2.65 -11.39 4.53
N LYS A 263 2.03 -12.57 4.65
CA LYS A 263 1.00 -12.84 5.66
C LYS A 263 1.52 -12.61 7.09
N LYS A 264 2.81 -12.86 7.37
CA LYS A 264 3.39 -12.53 8.68
C LYS A 264 3.63 -11.04 8.85
N LEU A 265 4.11 -10.34 7.84
CA LEU A 265 4.20 -8.87 7.85
C LEU A 265 2.84 -8.25 8.14
N GLU A 266 1.77 -8.76 7.52
CA GLU A 266 0.42 -8.25 7.74
C GLU A 266 -0.08 -8.44 9.18
N ASN A 267 0.20 -9.61 9.77
CA ASN A 267 -0.35 -9.99 11.07
C ASN A 267 0.50 -9.53 12.27
N LEU A 268 1.80 -9.25 12.07
CA LEU A 268 2.69 -8.86 13.16
C LEU A 268 2.21 -7.59 13.89
N PRO A 269 1.88 -6.48 13.20
CA PRO A 269 1.45 -5.24 13.85
C PRO A 269 0.12 -5.36 14.60
N LYS A 270 -0.76 -6.30 14.21
CA LYS A 270 -2.12 -6.43 14.78
C LYS A 270 -2.14 -6.83 16.26
N ILE A 271 -1.08 -7.46 16.77
CA ILE A 271 -1.05 -8.05 18.13
C ILE A 271 -0.48 -7.08 19.17
N ASN A 272 0.66 -6.45 18.88
CA ASN A 272 1.33 -5.53 19.81
C ASN A 272 2.09 -4.46 18.99
N PRO A 273 1.40 -3.50 18.38
CA PRO A 273 1.97 -2.59 17.39
C PRO A 273 3.02 -1.63 17.98
N THR A 274 2.97 -1.32 19.27
CA THR A 274 3.90 -0.37 19.91
C THR A 274 5.16 -1.03 20.47
N SER A 275 5.23 -2.37 20.48
CA SER A 275 6.39 -3.10 20.98
C SER A 275 7.59 -2.96 20.05
N GLY A 276 8.75 -2.60 20.63
CA GLY A 276 10.03 -2.58 19.91
C GLY A 276 10.39 -3.94 19.28
N ASP A 277 10.00 -5.05 19.90
CA ASP A 277 10.23 -6.39 19.34
C ASP A 277 9.34 -6.66 18.11
N THR A 278 8.09 -6.19 18.12
CA THR A 278 7.23 -6.25 16.92
C THR A 278 7.86 -5.47 15.78
N ARG A 279 8.37 -4.26 16.04
CA ARG A 279 9.06 -3.43 15.04
C ARG A 279 10.30 -4.14 14.48
N LYS A 280 11.20 -4.61 15.35
CA LYS A 280 12.42 -5.32 14.94
C LYS A 280 12.08 -6.54 14.09
N LYS A 281 11.12 -7.37 14.53
CA LYS A 281 10.66 -8.55 13.75
C LYS A 281 10.07 -8.16 12.41
N PHE A 282 9.26 -7.12 12.37
CA PHE A 282 8.67 -6.64 11.13
C PHE A 282 9.76 -6.19 10.15
N ASN A 283 10.73 -5.41 10.61
CA ASN A 283 11.82 -4.91 9.77
C ASN A 283 12.69 -6.05 9.21
N GLU A 284 13.10 -7.01 10.04
CA GLU A 284 13.89 -8.17 9.57
C GLU A 284 13.11 -9.03 8.56
N LEU A 285 11.83 -9.32 8.82
CA LEU A 285 11.01 -10.06 7.87
C LEU A 285 10.76 -9.28 6.57
N LYS A 286 10.65 -7.95 6.66
CA LYS A 286 10.46 -7.07 5.50
C LYS A 286 11.72 -7.04 4.64
N HIS A 287 12.89 -6.97 5.26
CA HIS A 287 14.17 -7.07 4.59
C HIS A 287 14.28 -8.39 3.81
N LEU A 288 14.07 -9.54 4.47
CA LEU A 288 14.07 -10.84 3.79
C LEU A 288 13.04 -10.90 2.65
N TYR A 289 11.83 -10.37 2.89
CA TYR A 289 10.79 -10.33 1.86
C TYR A 289 11.25 -9.57 0.61
N GLN A 290 11.80 -8.36 0.79
CA GLN A 290 12.27 -7.53 -0.31
C GLN A 290 13.45 -8.17 -1.04
N GLU A 291 14.38 -8.79 -0.30
CA GLU A 291 15.52 -9.52 -0.87
C GLU A 291 15.06 -10.68 -1.78
N LEU A 292 14.08 -11.46 -1.32
CA LEU A 292 13.53 -12.58 -2.08
C LEU A 292 12.64 -12.11 -3.23
N ALA A 293 11.85 -11.06 -3.05
CA ALA A 293 10.94 -10.55 -4.08
C ALA A 293 11.70 -9.86 -5.23
N GLY A 294 12.81 -9.18 -4.93
CA GLY A 294 13.63 -8.47 -5.93
C GLY A 294 14.49 -9.37 -6.82
N LYS A 295 14.55 -10.69 -6.56
CA LYS A 295 15.34 -11.66 -7.33
C LYS A 295 14.41 -12.62 -8.07
N PRO A 296 14.15 -12.43 -9.37
CA PRO A 296 13.29 -13.34 -10.10
C PRO A 296 13.93 -14.72 -10.19
N GLN A 297 13.10 -15.77 -10.08
CA GLN A 297 13.46 -17.15 -10.40
C GLN A 297 14.66 -17.73 -9.61
N LEU A 298 14.71 -17.50 -8.30
CA LEU A 298 15.75 -18.10 -7.45
C LEU A 298 15.75 -19.63 -7.56
N SER A 299 16.94 -20.24 -7.60
CA SER A 299 17.07 -21.69 -7.48
C SER A 299 16.51 -22.15 -6.13
N LEU A 300 16.01 -23.39 -6.06
CA LEU A 300 15.44 -23.91 -4.82
C LEU A 300 16.49 -23.96 -3.69
N THR A 301 17.75 -24.25 -4.04
CA THR A 301 18.87 -24.27 -3.10
C THR A 301 19.17 -22.87 -2.57
N ASP A 302 19.27 -21.86 -3.45
CA ASP A 302 19.52 -20.47 -3.02
C ASP A 302 18.37 -19.92 -2.18
N LEU A 303 17.12 -20.26 -2.55
CA LEU A 303 15.94 -19.87 -1.79
C LEU A 303 15.96 -20.48 -0.38
N LEU A 304 16.27 -21.78 -0.27
CA LEU A 304 16.37 -22.45 1.02
C LEU A 304 17.51 -21.85 1.87
N ASP A 305 18.68 -21.66 1.28
CA ASP A 305 19.86 -21.12 1.96
C ASP A 305 19.56 -19.73 2.54
N ARG A 306 19.01 -18.80 1.75
CA ARG A 306 18.63 -17.46 2.23
C ARG A 306 17.65 -17.50 3.40
N ILE A 307 16.62 -18.36 3.32
CA ILE A 307 15.64 -18.53 4.41
C ILE A 307 16.33 -19.05 5.68
N THR A 308 17.19 -20.07 5.55
CA THR A 308 17.88 -20.70 6.67
C THR A 308 18.91 -19.76 7.31
N VAL A 309 19.75 -19.11 6.51
CA VAL A 309 20.75 -18.13 6.97
C VAL A 309 20.08 -16.98 7.71
N HIS A 310 19.02 -16.40 7.13
CA HIS A 310 18.28 -15.32 7.76
C HIS A 310 17.64 -15.75 9.09
N ARG A 311 17.07 -16.96 9.15
CA ARG A 311 16.50 -17.53 10.38
C ARG A 311 17.54 -17.67 11.48
N VAL A 312 18.69 -18.26 11.17
CA VAL A 312 19.77 -18.53 12.13
C VAL A 312 20.33 -17.22 12.66
N THR A 313 20.61 -16.27 11.77
CA THR A 313 21.14 -14.94 12.11
C THR A 313 20.22 -14.19 13.07
N ASN A 314 18.90 -14.31 12.87
CA ASN A 314 17.89 -13.61 13.64
C ASN A 314 17.19 -14.48 14.70
N ASN A 315 17.74 -15.65 15.06
CA ASN A 315 17.04 -16.64 15.89
C ASN A 315 16.62 -16.09 17.26
N LYS A 316 17.54 -15.40 17.95
CA LYS A 316 17.26 -14.78 19.26
C LYS A 316 16.08 -13.81 19.20
N LEU A 317 16.01 -13.00 18.15
CA LEU A 317 14.90 -12.09 17.93
C LEU A 317 13.60 -12.88 17.73
N PHE A 318 13.60 -13.88 16.83
CA PHE A 318 12.40 -14.63 16.48
C PHE A 318 11.86 -15.51 17.62
N ASP A 319 12.71 -15.95 18.53
CA ASP A 319 12.33 -16.69 19.74
C ASP A 319 11.70 -15.81 20.82
N THR A 320 12.03 -14.52 20.85
CA THR A 320 11.49 -13.58 21.85
C THR A 320 9.97 -13.42 21.72
N ARG A 321 9.20 -13.69 22.78
CA ARG A 321 7.72 -13.55 22.76
C ARG A 321 7.30 -12.09 22.96
N ARG A 322 6.32 -11.64 22.16
CA ARG A 322 5.86 -10.23 22.13
C ARG A 322 4.89 -9.85 23.25
N SER A 323 4.31 -10.84 23.94
CA SER A 323 3.48 -10.64 25.13
C SER A 323 4.04 -11.51 26.25
N GLN A 324 4.27 -10.93 27.42
CA GLN A 324 4.71 -11.64 28.64
C GLN A 324 3.53 -12.00 29.53
N SER A 325 2.40 -12.42 28.96
CA SER A 325 1.30 -12.94 29.78
C SER A 325 1.75 -14.22 30.49
N LEU A 326 1.13 -14.57 31.62
CA LEU A 326 1.46 -15.80 32.36
C LEU A 326 1.38 -17.06 31.47
N PHE A 327 0.42 -17.10 30.54
CA PHE A 327 0.31 -18.15 29.53
C PHE A 327 1.49 -18.21 28.56
N SER A 328 2.09 -17.06 28.23
CA SER A 328 3.23 -17.05 27.32
C SER A 328 4.50 -17.57 27.99
N LYS A 329 4.68 -17.35 29.30
CA LYS A 329 5.77 -17.96 30.09
C LYS A 329 5.61 -19.48 30.21
N LEU A 330 4.38 -19.97 30.43
CA LEU A 330 4.09 -21.40 30.46
C LEU A 330 4.37 -22.07 29.11
N ALA A 331 3.88 -21.48 28.02
CA ALA A 331 4.10 -22.02 26.68
C ALA A 331 5.56 -21.92 26.23
N GLU A 332 6.37 -21.02 26.80
CA GLU A 332 7.82 -20.99 26.59
C GLU A 332 8.50 -22.16 27.33
N LYS A 333 8.11 -22.42 28.57
CA LYS A 333 8.56 -23.60 29.34
C LYS A 333 8.20 -24.92 28.66
N LEU A 334 7.11 -24.96 27.89
CA LEU A 334 6.68 -26.12 27.09
C LEU A 334 7.34 -26.19 25.70
N GLY A 335 8.28 -25.31 25.37
CA GLY A 335 8.99 -25.35 24.08
C GLY A 335 8.11 -25.00 22.86
N ILE A 336 6.96 -24.34 23.06
CA ILE A 336 6.08 -23.98 21.96
C ILE A 336 6.75 -22.89 21.12
N LYS A 337 7.07 -23.22 19.85
CA LYS A 337 7.68 -22.30 18.88
C LYS A 337 6.83 -21.04 18.68
N THR A 338 7.48 -19.91 18.47
CA THR A 338 6.77 -18.65 18.16
C THR A 338 6.10 -18.72 16.79
N GLY A 339 5.08 -17.88 16.58
CA GLY A 339 4.40 -17.81 15.28
C GLY A 339 5.32 -17.42 14.11
N THR A 340 6.46 -16.76 14.38
CA THR A 340 7.48 -16.45 13.38
C THR A 340 8.32 -17.69 13.06
N GLN A 341 8.80 -18.42 14.08
CA GLN A 341 9.53 -19.69 13.89
C GLN A 341 8.71 -20.73 13.13
N GLN A 342 7.41 -20.82 13.43
CA GLN A 342 6.50 -21.71 12.70
C GLN A 342 6.34 -21.31 11.23
N ALA A 343 6.46 -20.03 10.87
CA ALA A 343 6.46 -19.61 9.47
C ALA A 343 7.73 -20.09 8.76
N TYR A 344 8.90 -19.94 9.38
CA TYR A 344 10.14 -20.48 8.85
C TYR A 344 10.06 -21.99 8.62
N ASP A 345 9.54 -22.74 9.58
CA ASP A 345 9.34 -24.18 9.42
C ASP A 345 8.47 -24.52 8.19
N ARG A 346 7.38 -23.76 7.96
CA ARG A 346 6.53 -23.96 6.77
C ARG A 346 7.24 -23.60 5.48
N MET A 347 7.99 -22.50 5.45
CA MET A 347 8.74 -22.06 4.27
C MET A 347 9.83 -23.07 3.90
N GLU A 348 10.69 -23.45 4.85
CA GLU A 348 11.74 -24.45 4.61
C GLU A 348 11.16 -25.79 4.16
N LYS A 349 10.06 -26.24 4.80
CA LYS A 349 9.39 -27.49 4.41
C LYS A 349 8.90 -27.43 2.97
N ALA A 350 8.28 -26.32 2.56
CA ALA A 350 7.79 -26.16 1.20
C ALA A 350 8.92 -26.21 0.17
N VAL A 351 10.07 -25.60 0.47
CA VAL A 351 11.23 -25.62 -0.44
C VAL A 351 11.89 -27.00 -0.48
N LYS A 352 12.14 -27.64 0.68
CA LYS A 352 12.74 -28.98 0.78
C LYS A 352 11.91 -30.04 0.03
N GLN A 353 10.59 -30.02 0.19
CA GLN A 353 9.69 -30.93 -0.52
C GLN A 353 9.77 -30.77 -2.05
N GLU A 354 9.95 -29.53 -2.53
CA GLU A 354 10.09 -29.28 -3.96
C GLU A 354 11.45 -29.76 -4.49
N ILE A 355 12.54 -29.56 -3.73
CA ILE A 355 13.86 -30.10 -4.08
C ILE A 355 13.79 -31.62 -4.23
N GLU A 356 13.19 -32.31 -3.26
CA GLU A 356 13.00 -33.77 -3.33
C GLU A 356 12.18 -34.20 -4.55
N ARG A 357 11.14 -33.43 -4.91
CA ARG A 357 10.30 -33.70 -6.07
C ARG A 357 11.09 -33.59 -7.38
N VAL A 358 11.86 -32.52 -7.54
CA VAL A 358 12.70 -32.30 -8.74
C VAL A 358 13.75 -33.40 -8.87
N ASN A 359 14.48 -33.70 -7.80
CA ASN A 359 15.50 -34.75 -7.81
C ASN A 359 14.92 -36.14 -8.17
N LYS A 360 13.71 -36.47 -7.70
CA LYS A 360 13.02 -37.72 -8.06
C LYS A 360 12.62 -37.78 -9.54
N VAL A 361 12.25 -36.65 -10.14
CA VAL A 361 11.90 -36.57 -11.57
C VAL A 361 13.15 -36.76 -12.42
N ASP A 362 14.26 -36.11 -12.06
CA ASP A 362 15.52 -36.21 -12.82
C ASP A 362 16.12 -37.61 -12.73
N ALA A 363 16.07 -38.25 -11.56
CA ALA A 363 16.50 -39.64 -11.38
C ALA A 363 15.68 -40.63 -12.22
N LYS A 364 14.39 -40.36 -12.47
CA LYS A 364 13.55 -41.19 -13.35
C LYS A 364 13.88 -41.01 -14.82
N LYS A 365 14.20 -39.78 -15.25
CA LYS A 365 14.59 -39.48 -16.63
C LYS A 365 15.95 -40.09 -16.98
N GLY A 366 16.92 -40.05 -16.06
CA GLY A 366 18.25 -40.64 -16.26
C GLY A 366 18.24 -42.16 -16.43
N LYS A 367 17.24 -42.87 -15.88
CA LYS A 367 17.12 -44.34 -16.03
C LYS A 367 16.48 -44.80 -17.35
N GLY A 368 15.90 -43.90 -18.14
CA GLY A 368 15.21 -44.24 -19.40
C GLY A 368 16.04 -44.01 -20.67
N ALA A 369 17.22 -43.38 -20.57
CA ALA A 369 18.03 -43.03 -21.75
C ALA A 369 19.01 -44.14 -22.19
N ASP A 370 19.29 -45.13 -21.34
CA ASP A 370 20.27 -46.18 -21.63
C ASP A 370 19.63 -47.51 -22.10
N SER A 371 18.30 -47.57 -22.29
CA SER A 371 17.60 -48.79 -22.72
C SER A 371 17.13 -48.80 -24.18
N GLU A 372 17.34 -47.73 -24.96
CA GLU A 372 17.25 -47.84 -26.41
C GLU A 372 18.59 -48.35 -26.94
N GLY A 373 18.65 -49.67 -27.04
CA GLY A 373 19.74 -50.37 -27.70
C GLY A 373 20.05 -49.74 -29.05
N PHE A 374 21.30 -49.33 -29.18
CA PHE A 374 21.96 -49.02 -30.42
C PHE A 374 21.92 -50.28 -31.32
N GLN A 375 20.81 -50.53 -32.00
CA GLN A 375 20.80 -51.41 -33.16
C GLN A 375 21.47 -50.63 -34.30
N SER A 376 22.69 -51.03 -34.63
CA SER A 376 23.42 -50.54 -35.77
C SER A 376 22.68 -50.92 -37.05
N ASP A 377 21.93 -49.98 -37.62
CA ASP A 377 21.35 -50.09 -38.96
C ASP A 377 22.44 -49.97 -40.02
N ASN A 378 23.14 -51.08 -40.27
CA ASN A 378 23.85 -51.30 -41.52
C ASN A 378 22.82 -51.76 -42.57
N HIS A 379 22.25 -50.81 -43.31
CA HIS A 379 21.77 -50.91 -44.72
C HIS A 379 20.54 -50.02 -44.94
N ARG A 380 20.76 -48.80 -45.44
CA ARG A 380 19.72 -48.01 -46.11
C ARG A 380 20.24 -47.54 -47.47
N PRO A 381 19.62 -47.93 -48.59
CA PRO A 381 20.02 -47.47 -49.92
C PRO A 381 19.60 -46.01 -50.15
N PRO A 382 20.23 -45.32 -51.12
CA PRO A 382 19.98 -43.90 -51.37
C PRO A 382 18.60 -43.69 -52.00
N HIS A 383 17.76 -42.87 -51.35
CA HIS A 383 16.53 -42.37 -51.97
C HIS A 383 16.78 -41.05 -52.70
N ALA A 384 16.33 -41.03 -53.94
CA ALA A 384 16.39 -39.92 -54.88
C ALA A 384 15.68 -38.67 -54.36
N THR A 385 16.31 -37.52 -54.59
CA THR A 385 15.78 -36.18 -54.35
C THR A 385 14.81 -35.81 -55.48
N ILE A 386 13.52 -35.62 -55.16
CA ILE A 386 12.58 -34.96 -56.07
C ILE A 386 12.50 -33.48 -55.67
N VAL A 387 12.98 -32.63 -56.58
CA VAL A 387 12.87 -31.16 -56.52
C VAL A 387 11.54 -30.78 -57.17
N TYR A 388 10.68 -30.06 -56.45
CA TYR A 388 9.54 -29.36 -57.05
C TYR A 388 9.86 -27.85 -57.17
N PRO A 389 9.62 -27.22 -58.33
CA PRO A 389 9.79 -25.79 -58.51
C PRO A 389 8.63 -25.03 -57.86
N LYS A 390 8.95 -23.92 -57.19
CA LYS A 390 7.97 -22.94 -56.71
C LYS A 390 7.51 -22.04 -57.86
N ASN A 391 6.20 -21.85 -57.97
CA ASN A 391 5.59 -20.64 -58.50
C ASN A 391 5.00 -19.85 -57.34
#